data_AF-A0A1B1M9J3-F1
#
_entry.id   AF-A0A1B1M9J3-F1
#
_cell.length_a   1.000
_cell.length_b   1.000
_cell.length_c   1.000
_cell.angle_alpha   90.00
_cell.angle_beta   90.00
_cell.angle_gamma   90.00
#
_symmetry.space_group_name_H-M   'P 1'
#
loop_
_entity.id
_entity.type
_entity.pdbx_description
1 polymer ?
#
loop_
_entity_poly.entity_id
_entity_poly.type
_entity_poly.pdbx_seq_one_letter_code
_entity_poly.pdbx_strand_id
1 'polypeptide(L)'
;MREIQTGPTRCPTSDLRPALTSGKPGRRPRRTHATLTRVTLPTTTPYDADRAAYSRETLARLALCSQAVDTARTASVLVATRNDVDTGLGGRASEALSLIRLAERTLVRAVVYERERGASWEDIGRYLELDPAEAEERFAPALAGWEEALETPCRLDPTGRRIVNLLPSGAHNPKGAVRSLDLWARLHLYINDRHPVSGGLSRSPAPHDLEGLIRVGEVRRFLGLLSGYLGQYLDNSAWDAIARGLEPTDDSVAAWYTHTIEGPAHTLRVRLAHARPHHSYEAVEPDTVSVVVTGSDDSALSLRVDTLLDVFGVTG
;
A
#
# COMPACT_ATOMS: atom_id res chain seq x y z
N MET A 1 43.27 27.05 48.02
CA MET A 1 42.56 25.90 48.63
C MET A 1 41.55 26.44 49.62
N ARG A 2 40.26 26.42 49.28
CA ARG A 2 39.16 26.75 50.19
C ARG A 2 38.24 25.54 50.24
N GLU A 3 38.14 24.95 51.42
CA GLU A 3 37.21 23.88 51.78
C GLU A 3 35.77 24.40 51.71
N ILE A 4 34.92 23.69 50.97
CA ILE A 4 33.48 23.88 50.95
C ILE A 4 32.89 22.79 51.85
N GLN A 5 32.37 23.19 53.02
CA GLN A 5 31.58 22.33 53.89
C GLN A 5 30.18 22.14 53.31
N THR A 6 29.86 20.92 52.90
CA THR A 6 28.50 20.48 52.56
C THR A 6 27.82 19.91 53.79
N GLY A 7 26.78 20.61 54.29
CA GLY A 7 25.88 20.09 55.32
C GLY A 7 24.81 19.15 54.75
N PRO A 8 24.28 18.20 55.55
CA PRO A 8 23.31 17.22 55.07
C PRO A 8 21.88 17.77 55.06
N THR A 9 21.22 17.68 53.90
CA THR A 9 19.79 17.97 53.73
C THR A 9 18.97 16.75 54.19
N ARG A 10 18.23 16.90 55.30
CA ARG A 10 17.23 15.91 55.73
C ARG A 10 15.93 16.09 54.94
N CYS A 11 15.48 15.04 54.25
CA CYS A 11 14.11 14.94 53.74
C CYS A 11 13.16 14.48 54.86
N PRO A 12 11.96 15.06 55.00
CA PRO A 12 10.94 14.53 55.90
C PRO A 12 10.19 13.37 55.23
N THR A 13 10.26 12.19 55.85
CA THR A 13 9.36 11.05 55.59
C THR A 13 7.96 11.39 56.09
N SER A 14 7.00 11.51 55.16
CA SER A 14 5.58 11.58 55.47
C SER A 14 5.00 10.16 55.52
N ASP A 15 4.82 9.67 56.75
CA ASP A 15 3.98 8.51 57.07
C ASP A 15 2.50 8.87 56.85
N LEU A 16 1.89 8.33 55.79
CA LEU A 16 0.44 8.30 55.63
C LEU A 16 0.01 6.85 55.38
N ARG A 17 -0.32 6.15 56.48
CA ARG A 17 -1.12 4.92 56.45
C ARG A 17 -2.60 5.29 56.26
N PRO A 18 -3.30 4.76 55.24
CA PRO A 18 -4.75 4.83 55.21
C PRO A 18 -5.37 3.73 56.07
N ALA A 19 -6.38 4.11 56.84
CA ALA A 19 -7.20 3.22 57.64
C ALA A 19 -8.05 2.29 56.74
N LEU A 20 -7.90 0.99 56.94
CA LEU A 20 -8.77 -0.05 56.38
C LEU A 20 -10.14 0.03 57.07
N THR A 21 -11.14 0.57 56.36
CA THR A 21 -12.54 0.49 56.78
C THR A 21 -13.13 -0.85 56.31
N SER A 22 -13.64 -1.63 57.26
CA SER A 22 -14.31 -2.90 57.04
C SER A 22 -15.66 -2.70 56.35
N GLY A 23 -15.69 -2.86 55.02
CA GLY A 23 -16.92 -2.82 54.22
C GLY A 23 -17.74 -4.11 54.33
N LYS A 24 -19.06 -3.97 54.54
CA LYS A 24 -20.07 -5.03 54.60
C LYS A 24 -20.03 -5.97 53.37
N PRO A 25 -20.36 -7.27 53.52
CA PRO A 25 -20.45 -8.21 52.40
C PRO A 25 -21.64 -7.87 51.49
N GLY A 26 -21.36 -7.17 50.39
CA GLY A 26 -22.34 -6.91 49.34
C GLY A 26 -22.70 -8.20 48.59
N ARG A 27 -24.01 -8.47 48.47
CA ARG A 27 -24.59 -9.55 47.65
C ARG A 27 -23.98 -9.52 46.25
N ARG A 28 -23.27 -10.60 45.87
CA ARG A 28 -22.80 -10.80 44.50
C ARG A 28 -24.01 -10.84 43.56
N PRO A 29 -24.09 -9.96 42.55
CA PRO A 29 -25.14 -10.05 41.54
C PRO A 29 -25.02 -11.40 40.81
N ARG A 30 -26.16 -12.08 40.62
CA ARG A 30 -26.26 -13.30 39.81
C ARG A 30 -25.65 -13.00 38.44
N ARG A 31 -24.57 -13.71 38.09
CA ARG A 31 -24.00 -13.74 36.75
C ARG A 31 -25.10 -14.22 35.79
N THR A 32 -25.73 -13.29 35.08
CA THR A 32 -26.47 -13.60 33.87
C THR A 32 -25.47 -14.19 32.88
N HIS A 33 -25.70 -15.44 32.48
CA HIS A 33 -24.91 -16.09 31.45
C HIS A 33 -25.12 -15.34 30.14
N ALA A 34 -24.19 -14.45 29.80
CA ALA A 34 -24.16 -13.82 28.49
C ALA A 34 -23.89 -14.91 27.44
N THR A 35 -24.90 -15.21 26.64
CA THR A 35 -24.77 -16.09 25.48
C THR A 35 -23.77 -15.43 24.52
N LEU A 36 -22.58 -16.00 24.41
CA LEU A 36 -21.54 -15.52 23.51
C LEU A 36 -21.91 -15.91 22.08
N THR A 37 -22.35 -14.93 21.29
CA THR A 37 -22.60 -15.11 19.85
C THR A 37 -21.28 -15.40 19.16
N ARG A 38 -21.22 -16.53 18.43
CA ARG A 38 -20.04 -16.95 17.65
C ARG A 38 -19.82 -15.93 16.52
N VAL A 39 -18.61 -15.38 16.44
CA VAL A 39 -18.22 -14.47 15.35
C VAL A 39 -17.95 -15.32 14.09
N THR A 40 -18.68 -15.07 13.01
CA THR A 40 -18.37 -15.59 11.67
C THR A 40 -17.46 -14.60 10.94
N LEU A 41 -16.45 -15.12 10.24
CA LEU A 41 -15.61 -14.29 9.38
C LEU A 41 -16.48 -13.71 8.24
N PRO A 42 -16.40 -12.41 7.97
CA PRO A 42 -17.05 -11.84 6.81
C PRO A 42 -16.43 -12.45 5.55
N THR A 43 -17.26 -12.83 4.57
CA THR A 43 -16.80 -13.40 3.29
C THR A 43 -15.95 -12.42 2.49
N THR A 44 -16.14 -11.12 2.74
CA THR A 44 -15.36 -10.02 2.14
C THR A 44 -15.12 -8.92 3.15
N THR A 45 -13.94 -8.31 3.17
CA THR A 45 -13.68 -7.07 3.91
C THR A 45 -13.89 -5.85 3.02
N PRO A 46 -14.22 -4.66 3.58
CA PRO A 46 -14.33 -3.43 2.80
C PRO A 46 -13.05 -3.05 2.05
N TYR A 47 -11.91 -3.63 2.41
CA TYR A 47 -10.61 -3.35 1.81
C TYR A 47 -10.25 -4.32 0.69
N ASP A 48 -11.04 -5.36 0.42
CA ASP A 48 -10.71 -6.39 -0.58
C ASP A 48 -10.63 -5.79 -1.98
N ALA A 49 -11.64 -4.99 -2.36
CA ALA A 49 -11.65 -4.27 -3.64
C ALA A 49 -10.49 -3.26 -3.75
N ASP A 50 -10.14 -2.60 -2.64
CA ASP A 50 -9.01 -1.69 -2.61
C ASP A 50 -7.69 -2.42 -2.82
N ARG A 51 -7.49 -3.60 -2.20
CA ARG A 51 -6.28 -4.41 -2.36
C ARG A 51 -6.15 -4.99 -3.77
N ALA A 52 -7.26 -5.45 -4.35
CA ALA A 52 -7.29 -5.97 -5.71
C ALA A 52 -6.88 -4.94 -6.78
N ALA A 53 -6.95 -3.64 -6.47
CA ALA A 53 -6.49 -2.56 -7.35
C ALA A 53 -4.97 -2.32 -7.33
N TYR A 54 -4.20 -3.05 -6.51
CA TYR A 54 -2.75 -2.91 -6.40
C TYR A 54 -2.07 -4.24 -6.69
N SER A 55 -0.92 -4.19 -7.39
CA SER A 55 -0.08 -5.37 -7.57
C SER A 55 0.49 -5.85 -6.23
N ARG A 56 0.91 -7.12 -6.18
CA ARG A 56 1.57 -7.69 -4.99
C ARG A 56 2.82 -6.89 -4.61
N GLU A 57 3.62 -6.51 -5.60
CA GLU A 57 4.78 -5.63 -5.44
C GLU A 57 4.40 -4.30 -4.76
N THR A 58 3.35 -3.63 -5.25
CA THR A 58 2.88 -2.37 -4.69
C THR A 58 2.37 -2.54 -3.25
N LEU A 59 1.64 -3.61 -2.95
CA LEU A 59 1.21 -3.90 -1.58
C LEU A 59 2.41 -4.15 -0.65
N ALA A 60 3.43 -4.88 -1.11
CA ALA A 60 4.66 -5.09 -0.36
C ALA A 60 5.42 -3.78 -0.14
N ARG A 61 5.48 -2.92 -1.16
CA ARG A 61 6.10 -1.59 -1.05
C ARG A 61 5.39 -0.72 -0.02
N LEU A 62 4.06 -0.71 -0.01
CA LEU A 62 3.26 0.03 0.98
C LEU A 62 3.46 -0.51 2.39
N ALA A 63 3.53 -1.84 2.55
CA ALA A 63 3.85 -2.47 3.83
C ALA A 63 5.23 -2.04 4.34
N LEU A 64 6.24 -2.05 3.47
CA LEU A 64 7.60 -1.57 3.77
C LEU A 64 7.61 -0.09 4.17
N CYS A 65 6.98 0.79 3.39
CA CYS A 65 6.92 2.22 3.69
C CYS A 65 6.22 2.49 5.02
N SER A 66 5.09 1.83 5.30
CA SER A 66 4.40 1.96 6.59
C SER A 66 5.30 1.53 7.75
N GLN A 67 5.99 0.39 7.62
CA GLN A 67 6.89 -0.12 8.65
C GLN A 67 8.11 0.79 8.86
N ALA A 68 8.62 1.42 7.79
CA ALA A 68 9.71 2.40 7.87
C ALA A 68 9.28 3.67 8.62
N VAL A 69 8.05 4.17 8.39
CA VAL A 69 7.50 5.32 9.15
C VAL A 69 7.38 5.00 10.64
N ASP A 70 6.89 3.82 11.00
CA ASP A 70 6.79 3.42 12.41
C ASP A 70 8.19 3.33 13.06
N THR A 71 9.18 2.79 12.34
CA THR A 71 10.57 2.74 12.79
C THR A 71 11.15 4.15 12.98
N ALA A 72 10.95 5.06 12.02
CA ALA A 72 11.41 6.45 12.12
C ALA A 72 10.75 7.21 13.28
N ARG A 73 9.45 7.00 13.50
CA ARG A 73 8.73 7.57 14.66
C ARG A 73 9.32 7.08 15.96
N THR A 74 9.53 5.77 16.12
CA THR A 74 10.13 5.23 17.34
C THR A 74 11.56 5.74 17.55
N ALA A 75 12.37 5.84 16.49
CA ALA A 75 13.70 6.43 16.59
C ALA A 75 13.65 7.90 17.05
N SER A 76 12.69 8.68 16.55
CA SER A 76 12.53 10.10 16.94
C SER A 76 12.21 10.30 18.42
N VAL A 77 11.50 9.34 19.05
CA VAL A 77 11.15 9.41 20.48
C VAL A 77 12.39 9.32 21.37
N LEU A 78 13.43 8.61 20.94
CA LEU A 78 14.69 8.49 21.70
C LEU A 78 15.48 9.79 21.75
N VAL A 79 15.24 10.73 20.83
CA VAL A 79 15.93 12.03 20.78
C VAL A 79 15.38 12.99 21.85
N ALA A 80 14.11 12.83 22.25
CA ALA A 80 13.44 13.76 23.14
C ALA A 80 13.85 13.55 24.60
N THR A 81 14.74 14.38 25.15
CA THR A 81 15.23 14.28 26.53
C THR A 81 14.24 14.80 27.59
N ARG A 82 13.25 15.59 27.18
CA ARG A 82 12.29 16.23 28.11
C ARG A 82 11.54 15.25 29.02
N ASN A 83 11.34 14.02 28.56
CA ASN A 83 10.56 13.00 29.27
C ASN A 83 11.44 11.99 30.02
N ASP A 84 12.75 12.23 30.14
CA ASP A 84 13.67 11.30 30.83
C ASP A 84 13.30 11.11 32.31
N VAL A 85 12.81 12.17 32.97
CA VAL A 85 12.40 12.12 34.38
C VAL A 85 11.16 11.25 34.62
N ASP A 86 10.29 11.12 33.61
CA ASP A 86 9.09 10.28 33.66
C ASP A 86 9.37 8.84 33.19
N THR A 87 10.53 8.64 32.56
CA THR A 87 10.98 7.35 32.05
C THR A 87 11.75 6.65 33.16
N GLY A 88 11.12 5.69 33.85
CA GLY A 88 11.75 4.93 34.92
C GLY A 88 13.10 4.29 34.50
N LEU A 89 13.90 3.88 35.48
CA LEU A 89 15.21 3.25 35.23
C LEU A 89 15.08 2.11 34.20
N GLY A 90 15.90 2.17 33.15
CA GLY A 90 15.88 1.19 32.05
C GLY A 90 14.86 1.48 30.94
N GLY A 91 14.01 2.50 31.05
CA GLY A 91 13.01 2.81 30.02
C GLY A 91 13.63 3.15 28.66
N ARG A 92 14.72 3.93 28.63
CA ARG A 92 15.47 4.21 27.37
C ARG A 92 16.10 2.98 26.75
N ALA A 93 16.58 2.04 27.56
CA ALA A 93 17.09 0.76 27.05
C ALA A 93 15.95 -0.10 26.45
N SER A 94 14.77 -0.10 27.06
CA SER A 94 13.57 -0.76 26.52
C SER A 94 13.09 -0.15 25.19
N GLU A 95 13.13 1.18 25.08
CA GLU A 95 12.82 1.90 23.83
C GLU A 95 13.84 1.58 22.74
N ALA A 96 15.15 1.57 23.05
CA ALA A 96 16.20 1.19 22.11
C ALA A 96 16.04 -0.26 21.62
N LEU A 97 15.72 -1.20 22.51
CA LEU A 97 15.42 -2.58 22.12
C LEU A 97 14.18 -2.67 21.21
N SER A 98 13.17 -1.82 21.46
CA SER A 98 11.98 -1.75 20.61
C SER A 98 12.31 -1.22 19.22
N LEU A 99 13.24 -0.26 19.10
CA LEU A 99 13.75 0.22 17.82
C LEU A 99 14.47 -0.89 17.05
N ILE A 100 15.33 -1.68 17.70
CA ILE A 100 16.01 -2.83 17.07
C ILE A 100 14.98 -3.79 16.46
N ARG A 101 13.96 -4.17 17.24
CA ARG A 101 12.88 -5.08 16.77
C ARG A 101 12.08 -4.49 15.60
N LEU A 102 11.91 -3.17 15.55
CA LEU A 102 11.26 -2.48 14.42
C LEU A 102 12.14 -2.45 13.18
N ALA A 103 13.45 -2.22 13.36
CA ALA A 103 14.43 -2.27 12.27
C ALA A 103 14.51 -3.68 11.65
N GLU A 104 14.54 -4.73 12.46
CA GLU A 104 14.49 -6.12 12.00
C GLU A 104 13.21 -6.41 11.18
N ARG A 105 12.05 -5.94 11.67
CA ARG A 105 10.79 -6.06 10.90
C ARG A 105 10.84 -5.27 9.59
N THR A 106 11.50 -4.11 9.59
CA THR A 106 11.68 -3.30 8.37
C THR A 106 12.54 -4.03 7.35
N LEU A 107 13.64 -4.65 7.79
CA LEU A 107 14.50 -5.49 6.94
C LEU A 107 13.70 -6.64 6.32
N VAL A 108 12.91 -7.36 7.12
CA VAL A 108 12.05 -8.43 6.61
C VAL A 108 11.08 -7.92 5.54
N ARG A 109 10.45 -6.75 5.74
CA ARG A 109 9.56 -6.15 4.73
C ARG A 109 10.30 -5.69 3.49
N ALA A 110 11.55 -5.25 3.62
CA ALA A 110 12.39 -4.90 2.48
C ALA A 110 12.70 -6.12 1.62
N VAL A 111 13.07 -7.23 2.25
CA VAL A 111 13.30 -8.50 1.55
C VAL A 111 12.03 -9.00 0.84
N VAL A 112 10.87 -8.97 1.51
CA VAL A 112 9.59 -9.33 0.87
C VAL A 112 9.31 -8.46 -0.35
N TYR A 113 9.51 -7.13 -0.24
CA TYR A 113 9.33 -6.23 -1.38
C TYR A 113 10.28 -6.53 -2.55
N GLU A 114 11.58 -6.74 -2.28
CA GLU A 114 12.53 -7.08 -3.35
C GLU A 114 12.20 -8.43 -4.00
N ARG A 115 11.72 -9.41 -3.24
CA ARG A 115 11.24 -10.69 -3.79
C ARG A 115 10.01 -10.52 -4.70
N GLU A 116 9.03 -9.70 -4.31
CA GLU A 116 7.87 -9.39 -5.15
C GLU A 116 8.26 -8.59 -6.41
N ARG A 117 9.36 -7.83 -6.36
CA ARG A 117 9.96 -7.14 -7.52
C ARG A 117 10.81 -8.07 -8.41
N GLY A 118 10.99 -9.33 -8.01
CA GLY A 118 11.70 -10.36 -8.79
C GLY A 118 13.18 -10.53 -8.46
N ALA A 119 13.71 -9.89 -7.40
CA ALA A 119 15.10 -10.08 -7.00
C ALA A 119 15.37 -11.53 -6.59
N SER A 120 16.50 -12.11 -7.02
CA SER A 120 16.88 -13.48 -6.65
C SER A 120 17.43 -13.54 -5.21
N TRP A 121 17.51 -14.74 -4.62
CA TRP A 121 18.20 -14.92 -3.34
C TRP A 121 19.70 -14.61 -3.42
N GLU A 122 20.32 -14.79 -4.59
CA GLU A 122 21.71 -14.38 -4.83
C GLU A 122 21.87 -12.86 -4.73
N ASP A 123 20.94 -12.10 -5.30
CA ASP A 123 20.96 -10.64 -5.21
C ASP A 123 20.75 -10.16 -3.77
N ILE A 124 19.77 -10.74 -3.09
CA ILE A 124 19.47 -10.40 -1.70
C ILE A 124 20.65 -10.76 -0.78
N GLY A 125 21.22 -11.96 -0.91
CA GLY A 125 22.39 -12.39 -0.16
C GLY A 125 23.58 -11.45 -0.38
N ARG A 126 23.86 -11.09 -1.63
CA ARG A 126 24.92 -10.13 -1.99
C ARG A 126 24.76 -8.78 -1.27
N TYR A 127 23.57 -8.19 -1.26
CA TYR A 127 23.33 -6.90 -0.61
C TYR A 127 23.31 -6.96 0.93
N LEU A 128 22.98 -8.11 1.49
CA LEU A 128 22.94 -8.31 2.95
C LEU A 128 24.22 -8.93 3.52
N GLU A 129 25.22 -9.18 2.67
CA GLU A 129 26.47 -9.87 3.03
C GLU A 129 26.21 -11.26 3.65
N LEU A 130 25.23 -11.98 3.10
CA LEU A 130 24.86 -13.35 3.46
C LEU A 130 25.12 -14.30 2.30
N ASP A 131 25.38 -15.56 2.61
CA ASP A 131 25.28 -16.62 1.61
C ASP A 131 23.83 -16.69 1.07
N PRO A 132 23.60 -16.95 -0.24
CA PRO A 132 22.24 -17.03 -0.78
C PRO A 132 21.35 -18.06 -0.07
N ALA A 133 21.90 -19.21 0.33
CA ALA A 133 21.15 -20.22 1.06
C ALA A 133 20.82 -19.77 2.49
N GLU A 134 21.74 -19.05 3.15
CA GLU A 134 21.47 -18.44 4.46
C GLU A 134 20.38 -17.36 4.38
N ALA A 135 20.41 -16.53 3.34
CA ALA A 135 19.36 -15.53 3.10
C ALA A 135 17.99 -16.19 2.87
N GLU A 136 17.93 -17.25 2.05
CA GLU A 136 16.71 -18.01 1.82
C GLU A 136 16.20 -18.65 3.12
N GLU A 137 17.05 -19.37 3.88
CA GLU A 137 16.68 -20.00 5.15
C GLU A 137 16.08 -18.96 6.13
N ARG A 138 16.73 -17.80 6.22
CA ARG A 138 16.33 -16.74 7.15
C ARG A 138 15.01 -16.08 6.78
N PHE A 139 14.74 -15.85 5.49
CA PHE A 139 13.64 -14.99 5.05
C PHE A 139 12.48 -15.73 4.35
N ALA A 140 12.67 -16.96 3.89
CA ALA A 140 11.59 -17.76 3.29
C ALA A 140 10.34 -17.89 4.17
N PRO A 141 10.44 -18.09 5.51
CA PRO A 141 9.24 -18.14 6.36
C PRO A 141 8.42 -16.85 6.34
N ALA A 142 9.07 -15.69 6.22
CA ALA A 142 8.38 -14.41 6.15
C ALA A 142 7.70 -14.18 4.79
N LEU A 143 8.30 -14.69 3.71
CA LEU A 143 7.70 -14.67 2.37
C LEU A 143 6.48 -15.59 2.31
N ALA A 144 6.59 -16.82 2.84
CA ALA A 144 5.46 -17.74 2.92
C ALA A 144 4.29 -17.17 3.75
N GLY A 145 4.59 -16.55 4.90
CA GLY A 145 3.56 -15.87 5.71
C GLY A 145 2.95 -14.64 5.03
N TRP A 146 3.68 -13.99 4.12
CA TRP A 146 3.16 -12.91 3.29
C TRP A 146 2.21 -13.44 2.21
N GLU A 147 2.59 -14.52 1.51
CA GLU A 147 1.74 -15.20 0.52
C GLU A 147 0.45 -15.72 1.16
N GLU A 148 0.54 -16.40 2.30
CA GLU A 148 -0.63 -16.85 3.06
C GLU A 148 -1.54 -15.67 3.44
N ALA A 149 -0.96 -14.53 3.85
CA ALA A 149 -1.73 -13.35 4.20
C ALA A 149 -2.41 -12.68 3.00
N LEU A 150 -1.86 -12.79 1.79
CA LEU A 150 -2.51 -12.29 0.58
C LEU A 150 -3.76 -13.13 0.25
N GLU A 151 -3.65 -14.46 0.36
CA GLU A 151 -4.74 -15.40 0.10
C GLU A 151 -5.81 -15.38 1.21
N THR A 152 -5.37 -15.33 2.47
CA THR A 152 -6.25 -15.28 3.65
C THR A 152 -5.92 -14.07 4.52
N PRO A 153 -6.41 -12.86 4.15
CA PRO A 153 -6.06 -11.60 4.83
C PRO A 153 -6.42 -11.53 6.31
N CYS A 154 -7.42 -12.31 6.72
CA CYS A 154 -7.99 -12.29 8.05
C CYS A 154 -8.21 -13.72 8.54
N ARG A 155 -7.85 -13.99 9.80
CA ARG A 155 -8.21 -15.24 10.48
C ARG A 155 -8.86 -14.94 11.83
N LEU A 156 -9.60 -15.89 12.38
CA LEU A 156 -9.97 -15.80 13.79
C LEU A 156 -8.78 -16.17 14.66
N ASP A 157 -8.68 -15.51 15.81
CA ASP A 157 -7.77 -15.92 16.88
C ASP A 157 -8.14 -17.32 17.41
N PRO A 158 -7.27 -17.99 18.20
CA PRO A 158 -7.56 -19.32 18.74
C PRO A 158 -8.84 -19.39 19.58
N THR A 159 -9.33 -18.25 20.09
CA THR A 159 -10.58 -18.18 20.86
C THR A 159 -11.83 -18.09 19.99
N GLY A 160 -11.68 -17.82 18.68
CA GLY A 160 -12.79 -17.62 17.76
C GLY A 160 -13.56 -16.32 17.99
N ARG A 161 -13.01 -15.38 18.79
CA ARG A 161 -13.72 -14.17 19.23
C ARG A 161 -13.20 -12.91 18.55
N ARG A 162 -11.97 -12.94 18.04
CA ARG A 162 -11.33 -11.78 17.44
C ARG A 162 -10.82 -12.10 16.05
N ILE A 163 -11.14 -11.22 15.10
CA ILE A 163 -10.50 -11.24 13.78
C ILE A 163 -9.10 -10.64 13.92
N VAL A 164 -8.11 -11.39 13.45
CA VAL A 164 -6.70 -11.01 13.37
C VAL A 164 -6.36 -10.81 11.91
N ASN A 165 -5.95 -9.59 11.58
CA ASN A 165 -5.43 -9.27 10.25
C ASN A 165 -4.03 -9.88 10.12
N LEU A 166 -3.81 -10.67 9.07
CA LEU A 166 -2.51 -11.24 8.74
C LEU A 166 -1.68 -10.29 7.89
N LEU A 167 -2.33 -9.48 7.05
CA LEU A 167 -1.64 -8.48 6.25
C LEU A 167 -1.11 -7.33 7.12
N PRO A 168 0.12 -6.85 6.87
CA PRO A 168 0.64 -5.61 7.43
C PRO A 168 -0.29 -4.43 7.14
N SER A 169 -0.32 -3.42 8.02
CA SER A 169 -1.21 -2.25 7.91
C SER A 169 -1.21 -1.59 6.53
N GLY A 170 -0.01 -1.38 5.96
CA GLY A 170 0.18 -0.77 4.64
C GLY A 170 -0.46 -1.55 3.49
N ALA A 171 -0.43 -2.88 3.58
CA ALA A 171 -1.03 -3.78 2.58
C ALA A 171 -2.52 -4.07 2.87
N HIS A 172 -2.93 -4.07 4.14
CA HIS A 172 -4.31 -4.36 4.53
C HIS A 172 -5.29 -3.26 4.08
N ASN A 173 -4.90 -1.99 4.22
CA ASN A 173 -5.67 -0.81 3.81
C ASN A 173 -4.79 0.12 2.94
N PRO A 174 -4.56 -0.25 1.67
CA PRO A 174 -3.58 0.44 0.82
C PRO A 174 -3.98 1.88 0.50
N LYS A 175 -5.28 2.17 0.26
CA LYS A 175 -5.74 3.56 0.04
C LYS A 175 -5.50 4.45 1.26
N GLY A 176 -5.75 3.92 2.46
CA GLY A 176 -5.45 4.64 3.71
C GLY A 176 -3.95 4.88 3.88
N ALA A 177 -3.15 3.83 3.66
CA ALA A 177 -1.70 3.87 3.78
C ALA A 177 -1.10 4.92 2.84
N VAL A 178 -1.48 4.91 1.55
CA VAL A 178 -1.02 5.87 0.55
C VAL A 178 -1.22 7.32 1.02
N ARG A 179 -2.43 7.68 1.45
CA ARG A 179 -2.73 9.05 1.92
C ARG A 179 -1.88 9.44 3.13
N SER A 180 -1.74 8.52 4.09
CA SER A 180 -0.93 8.77 5.28
C SER A 180 0.56 8.89 4.96
N LEU A 181 1.06 8.09 4.02
CA LEU A 181 2.45 8.09 3.58
C LEU A 181 2.80 9.33 2.76
N ASP A 182 1.94 9.76 1.83
CA ASP A 182 2.12 11.03 1.09
C ASP A 182 2.18 12.22 2.05
N LEU A 183 1.28 12.27 3.04
CA LEU A 183 1.28 13.32 4.05
C LEU A 183 2.56 13.28 4.89
N TRP A 184 2.98 12.09 5.33
CA TRP A 184 4.20 11.94 6.12
C TRP A 184 5.43 12.40 5.33
N ALA A 185 5.59 11.93 4.09
CA ALA A 185 6.71 12.30 3.23
C ALA A 185 6.75 13.80 2.96
N ARG A 186 5.60 14.43 2.68
CA ARG A 186 5.51 15.89 2.49
C ARG A 186 5.97 16.67 3.72
N LEU A 187 5.63 16.20 4.92
CA LEU A 187 5.99 16.87 6.17
C LEU A 187 7.47 16.67 6.56
N HIS A 188 8.13 15.60 6.10
CA HIS A 188 9.45 15.20 6.62
C HIS A 188 10.58 15.18 5.59
N LEU A 189 10.30 15.08 4.28
CA LEU A 189 11.34 14.85 3.26
C LEU A 189 11.70 16.08 2.42
N TYR A 190 11.10 17.25 2.66
CA TYR A 190 11.32 18.47 1.86
C TYR A 190 11.18 18.25 0.33
N ILE A 191 10.33 17.30 -0.08
CA ILE A 191 10.06 17.01 -1.48
C ILE A 191 8.89 17.90 -1.93
N ASN A 192 9.09 18.70 -3.00
CA ASN A 192 8.05 19.53 -3.60
C ASN A 192 7.17 18.74 -4.59
N ASP A 193 6.73 17.55 -4.17
CA ASP A 193 5.79 16.70 -4.88
C ASP A 193 4.53 16.55 -4.02
N ARG A 194 3.37 16.68 -4.66
CA ARG A 194 2.08 16.47 -3.99
C ARG A 194 1.83 14.99 -3.68
N HIS A 195 2.44 14.08 -4.43
CA HIS A 195 2.21 12.64 -4.43
C HIS A 195 3.52 11.84 -4.34
N PRO A 196 4.40 12.12 -3.35
CA PRO A 196 5.75 11.54 -3.28
C PRO A 196 5.77 10.02 -3.11
N VAL A 197 4.65 9.43 -2.66
CA VAL A 197 4.48 7.97 -2.60
C VAL A 197 3.51 7.53 -3.67
N SER A 198 2.32 8.12 -3.75
CA SER A 198 1.28 7.66 -4.71
C SER A 198 1.67 7.80 -6.18
N GLY A 199 2.52 8.76 -6.54
CA GLY A 199 2.90 9.01 -7.93
C GLY A 199 3.73 7.90 -8.56
N GLY A 200 4.47 7.13 -7.76
CA GLY A 200 5.35 6.05 -8.23
C GLY A 200 4.79 4.64 -8.04
N LEU A 201 3.53 4.50 -7.61
CA LEU A 201 2.93 3.18 -7.41
C LEU A 201 2.26 2.71 -8.69
N SER A 202 2.78 1.61 -9.26
CA SER A 202 2.07 0.85 -10.27
C SER A 202 0.78 0.33 -9.64
N ARG A 203 -0.36 0.86 -10.08
CA ARG A 203 -1.63 0.20 -9.80
C ARG A 203 -1.64 -1.11 -10.57
N SER A 204 -2.21 -2.17 -9.98
CA SER A 204 -2.64 -3.23 -10.87
C SER A 204 -3.64 -2.56 -11.80
N PRO A 205 -3.59 -2.78 -13.12
CA PRO A 205 -4.81 -2.61 -13.89
C PRO A 205 -5.89 -3.34 -13.09
N ALA A 206 -7.03 -2.68 -12.82
CA ALA A 206 -8.14 -3.43 -12.24
C ALA A 206 -8.35 -4.69 -13.12
N PRO A 207 -8.90 -5.80 -12.62
CA PRO A 207 -9.13 -7.01 -13.44
C PRO A 207 -9.93 -6.77 -14.75
N HIS A 208 -10.42 -5.54 -14.97
CA HIS A 208 -11.14 -5.06 -16.14
C HIS A 208 -10.46 -3.86 -16.84
N ASP A 209 -9.28 -3.44 -16.40
CA ASP A 209 -8.49 -2.40 -17.03
C ASP A 209 -7.55 -3.09 -18.04
N LEU A 210 -7.78 -2.86 -19.31
CA LEU A 210 -6.99 -3.43 -20.40
C LEU A 210 -6.12 -2.32 -20.98
N GLU A 211 -4.82 -2.54 -20.98
CA GLU A 211 -3.81 -1.55 -21.38
C GLU A 211 -3.02 -2.02 -22.60
N GLY A 212 -2.70 -1.09 -23.50
CA GLY A 212 -1.81 -1.36 -24.64
C GLY A 212 -1.30 -0.10 -25.31
N LEU A 213 -0.31 -0.25 -26.18
CA LEU A 213 0.27 0.82 -27.00
C LEU A 213 -0.23 0.72 -28.43
N ILE A 214 -0.85 1.78 -28.95
CA ILE A 214 -1.39 1.82 -30.31
C ILE A 214 -0.75 2.97 -31.07
N ARG A 215 -0.49 2.81 -32.38
CA ARG A 215 -0.03 3.92 -33.23
C ARG A 215 -1.10 5.02 -33.32
N VAL A 216 -0.70 6.29 -33.30
CA VAL A 216 -1.63 7.45 -33.41
C VAL A 216 -2.60 7.30 -34.59
N GLY A 217 -2.11 6.82 -35.74
CA GLY A 217 -2.94 6.58 -36.93
C GLY A 217 -4.00 5.48 -36.80
N GLU A 218 -3.84 4.55 -35.85
CA GLU A 218 -4.74 3.42 -35.62
C GLU A 218 -5.78 3.70 -34.51
N VAL A 219 -5.58 4.74 -33.68
CA VAL A 219 -6.50 5.12 -32.59
C VAL A 219 -7.94 5.27 -33.10
N ARG A 220 -8.13 5.88 -34.29
CA ARG A 220 -9.46 6.05 -34.89
C ARG A 220 -10.12 4.71 -35.23
N ARG A 221 -9.36 3.72 -35.72
CA ARG A 221 -9.90 2.39 -36.05
C ARG A 221 -10.21 1.59 -34.79
N PHE A 222 -9.29 1.61 -33.82
CA PHE A 222 -9.47 0.99 -32.52
C PHE A 222 -10.76 1.46 -31.83
N LEU A 223 -10.93 2.78 -31.66
CA LEU A 223 -12.11 3.37 -31.02
C LEU A 223 -13.40 3.17 -31.85
N GLY A 224 -13.30 3.15 -33.18
CA GLY A 224 -14.42 2.87 -34.07
C GLY A 224 -14.96 1.44 -33.89
N LEU A 225 -14.08 0.44 -33.82
CA LEU A 225 -14.48 -0.95 -33.55
C LEU A 225 -14.98 -1.13 -32.12
N LEU A 226 -14.31 -0.49 -31.15
CA LEU A 226 -14.71 -0.55 -29.76
C LEU A 226 -16.11 0.02 -29.56
N SER A 227 -16.40 1.21 -30.08
CA SER A 227 -17.75 1.79 -30.05
C SER A 227 -18.78 0.92 -30.77
N GLY A 228 -18.42 0.29 -31.89
CA GLY A 228 -19.26 -0.68 -32.59
C GLY A 228 -19.67 -1.88 -31.71
N TYR A 229 -18.76 -2.40 -30.88
CA TYR A 229 -19.10 -3.46 -29.91
C TYR A 229 -20.07 -3.01 -28.82
N LEU A 230 -20.09 -1.71 -28.50
CA LEU A 230 -21.07 -1.09 -27.61
C LEU A 230 -22.37 -0.67 -28.34
N GLY A 231 -22.48 -0.94 -29.65
CA GLY A 231 -23.65 -0.52 -30.44
C GLY A 231 -23.75 0.99 -30.64
N GLN A 232 -22.63 1.71 -30.49
CA GLN A 232 -22.55 3.15 -30.71
C GLN A 232 -21.60 3.46 -31.87
N TYR A 233 -21.85 4.56 -32.58
CA TYR A 233 -20.93 5.06 -33.59
C TYR A 233 -20.48 6.47 -33.20
N LEU A 234 -19.17 6.67 -33.14
CA LEU A 234 -18.58 7.99 -32.91
C LEU A 234 -18.77 8.85 -34.16
N ASP A 235 -19.46 9.98 -34.01
CA ASP A 235 -19.64 10.97 -35.06
C ASP A 235 -18.40 11.86 -35.24
N ASN A 236 -18.42 12.75 -36.24
CA ASN A 236 -17.28 13.64 -36.50
C ASN A 236 -16.99 14.59 -35.33
N SER A 237 -18.02 14.99 -34.57
CA SER A 237 -17.85 15.86 -33.41
C SER A 237 -17.09 15.15 -32.28
N ALA A 238 -17.41 13.88 -32.04
CA ALA A 238 -16.70 13.04 -31.10
C ALA A 238 -15.24 12.83 -31.52
N TRP A 239 -14.98 12.56 -32.81
CA TRP A 239 -13.61 12.43 -33.32
C TRP A 239 -12.80 13.72 -33.14
N ASP A 240 -13.39 14.87 -33.43
CA ASP A 240 -12.74 16.16 -33.24
C ASP A 240 -12.44 16.45 -31.76
N ALA A 241 -13.33 16.04 -30.86
CA ALA A 241 -13.12 16.18 -29.41
C ALA A 241 -11.99 15.27 -28.91
N ILE A 242 -11.90 14.03 -29.42
CA ILE A 242 -10.84 13.08 -29.07
C ILE A 242 -9.49 13.59 -29.58
N ALA A 243 -9.41 14.05 -30.83
CA ALA A 243 -8.18 14.59 -31.41
C ALA A 243 -7.67 15.80 -30.63
N ARG A 244 -8.54 16.78 -30.33
CA ARG A 244 -8.18 17.96 -29.51
C ARG A 244 -7.81 17.58 -28.07
N GLY A 245 -8.47 16.58 -27.52
CA GLY A 245 -8.22 16.09 -26.17
C GLY A 245 -6.88 15.39 -26.04
N LEU A 246 -6.47 14.64 -27.07
CA LEU A 246 -5.24 13.86 -27.11
C LEU A 246 -3.98 14.72 -27.37
N GLU A 247 -4.10 15.77 -28.18
CA GLU A 247 -2.99 16.67 -28.56
C GLU A 247 -2.14 17.19 -27.38
N PRO A 248 -2.71 17.66 -26.25
CA PRO A 248 -1.90 18.15 -25.12
C PRO A 248 -1.42 17.06 -24.15
N THR A 249 -1.74 15.79 -24.39
CA THR A 249 -1.47 14.72 -23.42
C THR A 249 0.00 14.28 -23.43
N ASP A 250 0.48 13.81 -22.30
CA ASP A 250 1.71 13.02 -22.18
C ASP A 250 1.50 11.83 -21.23
N ASP A 251 2.52 10.98 -21.12
CA ASP A 251 2.51 9.78 -20.29
C ASP A 251 2.43 10.07 -18.78
N SER A 252 2.48 11.35 -18.36
CA SER A 252 2.22 11.70 -16.97
C SER A 252 0.74 11.48 -16.63
N VAL A 253 0.48 10.77 -15.53
CA VAL A 253 -0.89 10.37 -15.12
C VAL A 253 -1.87 11.54 -15.00
N ALA A 254 -1.38 12.75 -14.74
CA ALA A 254 -2.19 13.97 -14.63
C ALA A 254 -2.65 14.55 -15.98
N ALA A 255 -2.06 14.10 -17.10
CA ALA A 255 -2.28 14.66 -18.43
C ALA A 255 -3.11 13.76 -19.37
N TRP A 256 -3.64 12.62 -18.90
CA TRP A 256 -4.37 11.69 -19.76
C TRP A 256 -5.73 12.25 -20.18
N TYR A 257 -6.05 12.17 -21.47
CA TYR A 257 -7.39 12.44 -21.96
C TYR A 257 -8.31 11.25 -21.68
N THR A 258 -9.53 11.51 -21.23
CA THR A 258 -10.52 10.45 -20.98
C THR A 258 -11.74 10.66 -21.87
N HIS A 259 -12.10 9.62 -22.62
CA HIS A 259 -13.30 9.55 -23.42
C HIS A 259 -14.22 8.44 -22.91
N THR A 260 -15.50 8.74 -22.79
CA THR A 260 -16.51 7.76 -22.35
C THR A 260 -17.31 7.29 -23.55
N ILE A 261 -17.43 5.97 -23.72
CA ILE A 261 -18.27 5.34 -24.74
C ILE A 261 -19.47 4.70 -24.02
N GLU A 262 -20.66 5.25 -24.24
CA GLU A 262 -21.90 4.83 -23.57
C GLU A 262 -22.75 3.92 -24.47
N GLY A 263 -22.67 2.61 -24.25
CA GLY A 263 -23.55 1.64 -24.89
C GLY A 263 -24.88 1.46 -24.15
N PRO A 264 -25.84 0.73 -24.74
CA PRO A 264 -27.12 0.45 -24.11
C PRO A 264 -27.00 -0.50 -22.90
N ALA A 265 -25.94 -1.31 -22.84
CA ALA A 265 -25.72 -2.30 -21.78
C ALA A 265 -24.42 -2.09 -20.98
N HIS A 266 -23.45 -1.38 -21.54
CA HIS A 266 -22.11 -1.22 -20.96
C HIS A 266 -21.62 0.21 -21.15
N THR A 267 -20.77 0.69 -20.25
CA THR A 267 -20.09 1.98 -20.38
C THR A 267 -18.59 1.74 -20.25
N LEU A 268 -17.83 2.07 -21.28
CA LEU A 268 -16.37 2.02 -21.24
C LEU A 268 -15.81 3.42 -21.07
N ARG A 269 -14.75 3.54 -20.26
CA ARG A 269 -13.90 4.73 -20.23
C ARG A 269 -12.56 4.38 -20.85
N VAL A 270 -12.25 5.06 -21.94
CA VAL A 270 -10.97 4.94 -22.62
C VAL A 270 -10.12 6.13 -22.25
N ARG A 271 -8.97 5.88 -21.65
CA ARG A 271 -7.96 6.88 -21.33
C ARG A 271 -6.84 6.79 -22.35
N LEU A 272 -6.43 7.94 -22.88
CA LEU A 272 -5.46 8.06 -23.96
C LEU A 272 -4.37 9.07 -23.56
N ALA A 273 -3.12 8.74 -23.85
CA ALA A 273 -1.98 9.64 -23.69
C ALA A 273 -0.89 9.35 -24.73
N HIS A 274 -0.24 10.38 -25.26
CA HIS A 274 0.98 10.17 -26.06
C HIS A 274 2.05 9.47 -25.23
N ALA A 275 2.50 8.30 -25.69
CA ALA A 275 3.58 7.59 -25.03
C ALA A 275 4.90 8.31 -25.33
N ARG A 276 5.63 8.69 -24.28
CA ARG A 276 6.99 9.24 -24.45
C ARG A 276 8.00 8.10 -24.40
N PRO A 277 9.11 8.19 -25.14
CA PRO A 277 10.22 7.26 -24.97
C PRO A 277 10.68 7.33 -23.52
N HIS A 278 10.41 6.27 -22.74
CA HIS A 278 10.97 6.15 -21.41
C HIS A 278 12.49 5.99 -21.57
N HIS A 279 13.28 6.78 -20.84
CA HIS A 279 14.74 6.72 -20.93
C HIS A 279 15.36 5.38 -20.52
N SER A 280 14.56 4.42 -20.05
CA SER A 280 14.97 3.07 -19.71
C SER A 280 14.62 2.07 -20.81
N TYR A 281 15.59 1.89 -21.71
CA TYR A 281 15.91 0.67 -22.48
C TYR A 281 15.03 0.13 -23.61
N GLU A 282 13.81 0.61 -23.84
CA GLU A 282 13.09 0.29 -25.09
C GLU A 282 12.71 1.57 -25.83
N ALA A 283 13.19 1.67 -27.08
CA ALA A 283 12.85 2.77 -27.96
C ALA A 283 11.38 2.62 -28.37
N VAL A 284 10.49 3.25 -27.61
CA VAL A 284 9.08 3.38 -27.98
C VAL A 284 9.01 4.04 -29.37
N GLU A 285 8.31 3.42 -30.31
CA GLU A 285 8.12 4.00 -31.65
C GLU A 285 7.56 5.44 -31.52
N PRO A 286 8.12 6.42 -32.24
CA PRO A 286 7.50 7.73 -32.33
C PRO A 286 6.06 7.57 -32.82
N ASP A 287 5.16 8.43 -32.34
CA ASP A 287 3.73 8.41 -32.67
C ASP A 287 2.94 7.21 -32.12
N THR A 288 3.23 6.82 -30.87
CA THR A 288 2.43 5.86 -30.11
C THR A 288 1.59 6.53 -29.03
N VAL A 289 0.46 5.90 -28.70
CA VAL A 289 -0.52 6.32 -27.71
C VAL A 289 -0.72 5.17 -26.74
N SER A 290 -0.49 5.43 -25.44
CA SER A 290 -0.92 4.54 -24.38
C SER A 290 -2.43 4.61 -24.24
N VAL A 291 -3.07 3.44 -24.24
CA VAL A 291 -4.51 3.27 -24.18
C VAL A 291 -4.83 2.41 -22.98
N VAL A 292 -5.69 2.91 -22.10
CA VAL A 292 -6.26 2.13 -20.98
C VAL A 292 -7.77 2.15 -21.10
N VAL A 293 -8.37 0.97 -21.25
CA VAL A 293 -9.82 0.77 -21.33
C VAL A 293 -10.31 0.22 -20.00
N THR A 294 -11.28 0.89 -19.38
CA THR A 294 -11.86 0.50 -18.08
C THR A 294 -13.39 0.42 -18.18
N GLY A 295 -14.03 -0.31 -17.25
CA GLY A 295 -15.50 -0.44 -17.18
C GLY A 295 -16.08 -1.68 -17.88
N SER A 296 -15.24 -2.64 -18.27
CA SER A 296 -15.70 -3.89 -18.88
C SER A 296 -15.95 -4.97 -17.82
N ASP A 297 -17.09 -4.89 -17.14
CA ASP A 297 -17.51 -5.94 -16.18
C ASP A 297 -17.95 -7.24 -16.90
N ASP A 298 -18.13 -7.20 -18.23
CA ASP A 298 -18.48 -8.35 -19.07
C ASP A 298 -17.24 -9.03 -19.67
N SER A 299 -17.09 -10.32 -19.41
CA SER A 299 -15.94 -11.12 -19.87
C SER A 299 -15.79 -11.18 -21.39
N ALA A 300 -16.90 -11.19 -22.15
CA ALA A 300 -16.84 -11.25 -23.60
C ALA A 300 -16.41 -9.89 -24.20
N LEU A 301 -16.86 -8.78 -23.61
CA LEU A 301 -16.38 -7.45 -23.95
C LEU A 301 -14.90 -7.26 -23.60
N SER A 302 -14.45 -7.74 -22.45
CA SER A 302 -13.04 -7.69 -22.05
C SER A 302 -12.15 -8.44 -23.05
N LEU A 303 -12.53 -9.67 -23.43
CA LEU A 303 -11.80 -10.43 -24.44
C LEU A 303 -11.71 -9.70 -25.79
N ARG A 304 -12.77 -9.01 -26.19
CA ARG A 304 -12.77 -8.21 -27.44
C ARG A 304 -11.85 -7.00 -27.35
N VAL A 305 -11.84 -6.30 -26.22
CA VAL A 305 -10.93 -5.18 -25.98
C VAL A 305 -9.49 -5.65 -26.03
N ASP A 306 -9.18 -6.75 -25.35
CA ASP A 306 -7.85 -7.39 -25.35
C ASP A 306 -7.42 -7.77 -26.77
N THR A 307 -8.30 -8.44 -27.53
CA THR A 307 -8.07 -8.77 -28.94
C THR A 307 -7.83 -7.52 -29.80
N LEU A 308 -8.54 -6.41 -29.56
CA LEU A 308 -8.30 -5.16 -30.28
C LEU A 308 -6.94 -4.54 -29.91
N LEU A 309 -6.54 -4.60 -28.63
CA LEU A 309 -5.23 -4.14 -28.20
C LEU A 309 -4.11 -4.96 -28.85
N ASP A 310 -4.30 -6.27 -29.01
CA ASP A 310 -3.34 -7.13 -29.73
C ASP A 310 -3.28 -6.79 -31.24
N VAL A 311 -4.42 -6.59 -31.88
CA VAL A 311 -4.50 -6.34 -33.34
C VAL A 311 -3.95 -4.97 -33.73
N PHE A 312 -4.21 -3.94 -32.92
CA PHE A 312 -3.76 -2.56 -33.17
C PHE A 312 -2.49 -2.20 -32.40
N GLY A 313 -2.04 -3.10 -31.53
CA GLY A 313 -0.89 -2.94 -30.69
C GLY A 313 0.40 -2.80 -31.49
N VAL A 314 1.32 -1.98 -31.00
CA VAL A 314 2.71 -2.08 -31.43
C VAL A 314 3.29 -3.30 -30.73
N THR A 315 3.62 -4.34 -31.50
CA THR A 315 4.43 -5.45 -31.00
C THR A 315 5.77 -4.89 -30.56
N GLY A 316 6.01 -4.85 -29.25
CA GLY A 316 7.33 -4.59 -28.67
C GLY A 316 8.35 -5.63 -29.09
#